data_AF-A0A451EVZ6-F1
#
_entry.id   AF-A0A451EVZ6-F1
#
_cell.length_a   1.000
_cell.length_b   1.000
_cell.length_c   1.000
_cell.angle_alpha   90.00
_cell.angle_beta   90.00
_cell.angle_gamma   90.00
#
_symmetry.space_group_name_H-M   'P 1'
#
loop_
_entity.id
_entity.type
_entity.pdbx_description
1 polymer ?
#
loop_
_entity_poly.entity_id
_entity_poly.type
_entity_poly.pdbx_seq_one_letter_code
_entity_poly.pdbx_strand_id
1 'polypeptide(L)'
;MAARVPEALEAVEADEVPSSGAVSAAVRRAVLDEFRTRAQFAGHLAEIDALLWSRAGGNREIVEGAMTAHLRELRLVRVTEPEESDRFVVTEGKGDTLELLSPAYVDELTGKVILAGQLRRVAGPSGVNMGEEA
;
A
#
# COMPACT_ATOMS: atom_id res chain seq x y z
N MET A 1 -13.60 -18.62 -6.57
CA MET A 1 -12.22 -19.11 -6.47
C MET A 1 -11.72 -19.35 -7.89
N ALA A 2 -10.62 -18.71 -8.29
CA ALA A 2 -10.01 -18.95 -9.60
C ALA A 2 -9.14 -20.22 -9.51
N ALA A 3 -9.29 -21.12 -10.47
CA ALA A 3 -8.51 -22.36 -10.54
C ALA A 3 -7.04 -22.04 -10.85
N ARG A 4 -6.11 -22.76 -10.23
CA ARG A 4 -4.67 -22.56 -10.52
C ARG A 4 -4.36 -23.07 -11.93
N VAL A 5 -3.29 -22.56 -12.56
CA VAL A 5 -2.84 -22.95 -13.91
C VAL A 5 -2.86 -24.47 -14.16
N PRO A 6 -2.45 -25.35 -13.22
CA PRO A 6 -2.52 -26.79 -13.44
C PRO A 6 -3.97 -27.30 -13.57
N GLU A 7 -4.89 -26.82 -12.73
CA GLU A 7 -6.31 -27.22 -12.75
C GLU A 7 -7.04 -26.72 -14.00
N ALA A 8 -6.67 -25.53 -14.50
CA ALA A 8 -7.22 -24.99 -15.74
C ALA A 8 -6.74 -25.75 -16.99
N LEU A 9 -5.58 -26.42 -16.90
CA LEU A 9 -5.04 -27.27 -17.95
C LEU A 9 -5.58 -28.71 -17.86
N GLU A 10 -5.86 -29.22 -16.66
CA GLU A 10 -6.51 -30.53 -16.46
C GLU A 10 -8.00 -30.55 -16.85
N ALA A 11 -8.67 -29.39 -16.84
CA ALA A 11 -10.06 -29.26 -17.30
C ALA A 11 -10.20 -29.28 -18.84
N VAL A 12 -9.10 -29.23 -19.59
CA VAL A 12 -9.09 -29.49 -21.04
C VAL A 12 -9.03 -31.01 -21.21
N GLU A 13 -10.12 -31.59 -21.71
CA GLU A 13 -10.30 -33.04 -21.81
C GLU A 13 -9.05 -33.77 -22.35
N ALA A 14 -8.73 -34.91 -21.73
CA ALA A 14 -7.49 -35.66 -21.88
C ALA A 14 -7.21 -36.26 -23.29
N ASP A 15 -7.93 -35.85 -24.33
CA ASP A 15 -7.83 -36.43 -25.68
C ASP A 15 -7.54 -35.43 -26.82
N GLU A 16 -7.43 -34.12 -26.52
CA GLU A 16 -6.94 -33.13 -27.48
C GLU A 16 -5.76 -32.33 -26.92
N VAL A 17 -4.63 -32.34 -27.63
CA VAL A 17 -3.50 -31.46 -27.31
C VAL A 17 -4.02 -30.01 -27.41
N PRO A 18 -4.02 -29.24 -26.30
CA PRO A 18 -4.56 -27.89 -26.32
C PRO A 18 -3.82 -27.06 -27.36
N SER A 19 -4.57 -26.36 -28.21
CA SER A 19 -3.97 -25.45 -29.19
C SER A 19 -3.07 -24.43 -28.48
N SER A 20 -1.98 -24.02 -29.13
CA SER A 20 -1.06 -23.01 -28.57
C SER A 20 -1.78 -21.71 -28.16
N GLY A 21 -2.88 -21.36 -28.86
CA GLY A 21 -3.75 -20.24 -28.50
C GLY A 21 -4.47 -20.43 -27.17
N ALA A 22 -5.00 -21.63 -26.89
CA ALA A 22 -5.68 -21.96 -25.63
C ALA A 22 -4.71 -21.89 -24.44
N VAL A 23 -3.49 -22.43 -24.60
CA VAL A 23 -2.44 -22.35 -23.57
C VAL A 23 -2.04 -20.90 -23.28
N SER A 24 -1.80 -20.10 -24.32
CA SER A 24 -1.44 -18.68 -24.16
C SER A 24 -2.54 -17.87 -23.44
N ALA A 25 -3.80 -18.13 -23.76
CA ALA A 25 -4.94 -17.48 -23.10
C ALA A 25 -5.06 -17.87 -21.62
N ALA A 26 -4.89 -19.16 -21.29
CA ALA A 26 -4.94 -19.66 -19.91
C ALA A 26 -3.81 -19.07 -19.06
N VAL A 27 -2.57 -19.05 -19.58
CA VAL A 27 -1.42 -18.46 -18.90
C VAL A 27 -1.65 -16.96 -18.67
N ARG A 28 -2.08 -16.22 -19.70
CA ARG A 28 -2.39 -14.78 -19.56
C ARG A 28 -3.43 -14.54 -18.47
N ARG A 29 -4.52 -15.32 -18.47
CA ARG A 29 -5.57 -15.18 -17.47
C ARG A 29 -5.04 -15.43 -16.06
N ALA A 30 -4.31 -16.52 -15.86
CA ALA A 30 -3.78 -16.85 -14.54
C ALA A 30 -2.79 -15.81 -14.03
N VAL A 31 -1.93 -15.28 -14.91
CA VAL A 31 -1.02 -14.18 -14.57
C VAL A 31 -1.83 -12.94 -14.14
N LEU A 32 -2.83 -12.54 -14.91
CA LEU A 32 -3.67 -11.39 -14.57
C LEU A 32 -4.46 -11.58 -13.27
N ASP A 33 -4.97 -12.79 -13.01
CA ASP A 33 -5.69 -13.09 -11.78
C ASP A 33 -4.74 -13.06 -10.57
N GLU A 34 -3.52 -13.60 -10.69
CA GLU A 34 -2.49 -13.52 -9.64
C GLU A 34 -2.11 -12.06 -9.33
N PHE A 35 -1.87 -11.23 -10.36
CA PHE A 35 -1.58 -9.81 -10.18
C PHE A 35 -2.75 -9.07 -9.50
N ARG A 36 -4.00 -9.43 -9.84
CA ARG A 36 -5.19 -8.84 -9.19
C ARG A 36 -5.27 -9.23 -7.72
N THR A 37 -5.07 -10.51 -7.40
CA THR A 37 -5.09 -11.01 -6.02
C THR A 37 -3.98 -10.38 -5.19
N ARG A 38 -2.76 -10.28 -5.74
CA ARG A 38 -1.66 -9.57 -5.07
C ARG A 38 -2.01 -8.11 -4.79
N ALA A 39 -2.54 -7.39 -5.78
CA ALA A 39 -2.88 -5.98 -5.61
C ALA A 39 -3.94 -5.76 -4.51
N GLN A 40 -4.95 -6.62 -4.45
CA GLN A 40 -5.98 -6.56 -3.40
C GLN A 40 -5.39 -6.84 -2.02
N PHE A 41 -4.56 -7.88 -1.89
CA PHE A 41 -3.93 -8.23 -0.62
C PHE A 41 -2.99 -7.14 -0.12
N ALA A 42 -2.17 -6.59 -1.03
CA ALA A 42 -1.27 -5.48 -0.72
C ALA A 42 -2.04 -4.22 -0.28
N GLY A 43 -3.15 -3.90 -0.95
CA GLY A 43 -4.04 -2.80 -0.57
C GLY A 43 -4.60 -2.98 0.83
N HIS A 44 -5.21 -4.13 1.13
CA HIS A 44 -5.76 -4.40 2.46
C HIS A 44 -4.69 -4.38 3.56
N LEU A 45 -3.49 -4.91 3.30
CA LEU A 45 -2.40 -4.87 4.28
C LEU A 45 -1.95 -3.42 4.57
N ALA A 46 -1.80 -2.60 3.52
CA ALA A 46 -1.46 -1.19 3.66
C ALA A 46 -2.52 -0.42 4.47
N GLU A 47 -3.81 -0.70 4.22
CA GLU A 47 -4.92 -0.10 4.98
C GLU A 47 -4.88 -0.50 6.47
N ILE A 48 -4.65 -1.78 6.77
CA ILE A 48 -4.56 -2.27 8.15
C ILE A 48 -3.38 -1.60 8.88
N ASP A 49 -2.21 -1.55 8.25
CA ASP A 49 -1.02 -0.94 8.84
C ASP A 49 -1.18 0.58 9.03
N ALA A 50 -1.79 1.28 8.07
CA ALA A 50 -2.17 2.70 8.19
C ALA A 50 -3.13 2.96 9.36
N LEU A 51 -4.14 2.11 9.53
CA LEU A 51 -5.09 2.22 10.64
C LEU A 51 -4.38 2.00 11.99
N LEU A 52 -3.50 1.01 12.09
CA LEU A 52 -2.67 0.78 13.27
C LEU A 52 -1.75 1.96 13.58
N TRP A 53 -1.20 2.63 12.56
CA TRP A 53 -0.38 3.83 12.71
C TRP A 53 -1.16 4.97 13.38
N SER A 54 -2.38 5.23 12.92
CA SER A 54 -3.22 6.35 13.38
C SER A 54 -3.71 6.23 14.82
N ARG A 55 -3.67 5.02 15.40
CA ARG A 55 -4.21 4.74 16.74
C ARG A 55 -3.11 4.88 17.79
N ALA A 56 -3.12 6.00 18.52
CA ALA A 56 -2.23 6.20 19.66
C ALA A 56 -2.59 5.25 20.82
N GLY A 57 -1.61 4.48 21.30
CA GLY A 57 -1.72 3.63 22.49
C GLY A 57 -2.40 2.27 22.25
N GLY A 58 -1.69 1.18 22.58
CA GLY A 58 -2.14 -0.20 22.43
C GLY A 58 -1.12 -1.06 21.66
N ASN A 59 -1.41 -2.36 21.52
CA ASN A 59 -0.58 -3.45 20.95
C ASN A 59 0.10 -3.22 19.57
N ARG A 60 0.16 -1.98 19.05
CA ARG A 60 0.95 -1.58 17.88
C ARG A 60 2.35 -2.18 17.93
N GLU A 61 3.08 -2.00 19.03
CA GLU A 61 4.44 -2.54 19.19
C GLU A 61 4.49 -4.07 19.05
N ILE A 62 3.43 -4.77 19.45
CA ILE A 62 3.33 -6.24 19.36
C ILE A 62 3.12 -6.67 17.90
N VAL A 63 2.38 -5.91 17.12
CA VAL A 63 1.98 -6.27 15.75
C VAL A 63 2.90 -5.65 14.69
N GLU A 64 3.63 -4.59 15.03
CA GLU A 64 4.50 -3.83 14.13
C GLU A 64 5.61 -4.67 13.51
N GLY A 65 6.23 -5.57 14.29
CA GLY A 65 7.24 -6.49 13.76
C GLY A 65 6.70 -7.43 12.68
N ALA A 66 5.52 -8.01 12.93
CA ALA A 66 4.85 -8.89 11.96
C ALA A 66 4.40 -8.11 10.71
N MET A 67 3.86 -6.89 10.87
CA MET A 67 3.48 -6.06 9.72
C MET A 67 4.70 -5.65 8.90
N THR A 68 5.79 -5.27 9.55
CA THR A 68 7.04 -4.93 8.85
C THR A 68 7.55 -6.11 8.03
N ALA A 69 7.47 -7.34 8.55
CA ALA A 69 7.84 -8.54 7.81
C ALA A 69 6.95 -8.76 6.58
N HIS A 70 5.63 -8.67 6.74
CA HIS A 70 4.70 -8.86 5.62
C HIS A 70 4.78 -7.76 4.55
N LEU A 71 4.96 -6.50 4.96
CA LEU A 71 5.22 -5.38 4.04
C LEU A 71 6.48 -5.67 3.22
N ARG A 72 7.55 -6.12 3.87
CA ARG A 72 8.80 -6.50 3.19
C ARG A 72 8.62 -7.66 2.22
N GLU A 73 7.91 -8.73 2.61
CA GLU A 73 7.63 -9.88 1.76
C GLU A 73 6.87 -9.50 0.49
N LEU A 74 5.90 -8.57 0.62
CA LEU A 74 5.14 -8.04 -0.50
C LEU A 74 5.87 -6.94 -1.28
N ARG A 75 7.06 -6.52 -0.82
CA ARG A 75 7.84 -5.40 -1.35
C ARG A 75 7.07 -4.07 -1.33
N LEU A 76 6.43 -3.80 -0.21
CA LEU A 76 5.75 -2.55 0.07
C LEU A 76 6.64 -1.66 0.92
N VAL A 77 6.85 -0.43 0.46
CA VAL A 77 7.59 0.60 1.20
C VAL A 77 6.59 1.51 1.87
N ARG A 78 6.70 1.61 3.20
CA ARG A 78 6.03 2.62 4.00
C ARG A 78 6.81 3.94 3.86
N VAL A 79 6.14 4.99 3.42
CA VAL A 79 6.72 6.34 3.27
C VAL A 79 6.14 7.26 4.33
N THR A 80 7.01 7.93 5.06
CA THR A 80 6.66 8.81 6.18
C THR A 80 7.12 10.26 5.99
N GLU A 81 7.94 10.50 4.98
CA GLU A 81 8.62 11.75 4.67
C GLU A 81 7.66 12.69 3.90
N PRO A 82 7.21 13.81 4.48
CA PRO A 82 6.28 14.73 3.83
C PRO A 82 6.82 15.40 2.57
N GLU A 83 8.15 15.45 2.40
CA GLU A 83 8.83 16.00 1.22
C GLU A 83 8.50 15.22 -0.06
N GLU A 84 8.11 13.95 0.08
CA GLU A 84 7.62 13.10 -1.01
C GLU A 84 6.15 13.39 -1.34
N SER A 85 5.82 14.67 -1.50
CA SER A 85 4.44 15.19 -1.52
C SER A 85 3.51 14.58 -2.57
N ASP A 86 4.03 13.99 -3.65
CA ASP A 86 3.26 13.31 -4.69
C ASP A 86 2.64 11.99 -4.22
N ARG A 87 3.09 11.44 -3.07
CA ARG A 87 2.58 10.21 -2.45
C ARG A 87 1.51 10.46 -1.39
N PHE A 88 1.20 11.73 -1.11
CA PHE A 88 0.32 12.12 -0.03
C PHE A 88 -0.85 12.98 -0.50
N VAL A 89 -1.98 12.83 0.17
CA VAL A 89 -3.09 13.78 0.11
C VAL A 89 -2.92 14.77 1.26
N VAL A 90 -2.86 16.06 0.92
CA VAL A 90 -2.75 17.14 1.91
C VAL A 90 -4.14 17.65 2.25
N THR A 91 -4.52 17.52 3.51
CA THR A 91 -5.76 18.09 4.05
C THR A 91 -5.55 19.55 4.45
N GLU A 92 -6.61 20.36 4.27
CA GLU A 92 -6.58 21.78 4.64
C GLU A 92 -6.33 21.98 6.14
N GLY A 93 -5.63 23.06 6.47
CA GLY A 93 -5.32 23.42 7.84
C GLY A 93 -4.64 24.79 7.92
N LYS A 94 -4.53 25.34 9.12
CA LYS A 94 -4.04 26.71 9.35
C LYS A 94 -2.52 26.71 9.51
N GLY A 95 -1.78 26.72 8.41
CA GLY A 95 -0.33 26.92 8.41
C GLY A 95 0.41 26.30 7.23
N ASP A 96 1.72 26.51 7.20
CA ASP A 96 2.60 26.09 6.10
C ASP A 96 3.40 24.83 6.41
N THR A 97 3.34 24.33 7.65
CA THR A 97 4.02 23.10 8.06
C THR A 97 3.12 21.88 7.82
N LEU A 98 3.72 20.74 7.50
CA LEU A 98 3.02 19.48 7.25
C LEU A 98 3.21 18.52 8.43
N GLU A 99 2.11 18.01 8.95
CA GLU A 99 2.05 16.95 9.95
C GLU A 99 1.61 15.65 9.28
N LEU A 100 2.35 14.56 9.55
CA LEU A 100 1.99 13.22 9.08
C LEU A 100 0.84 12.64 9.90
N LEU A 101 -0.30 12.39 9.26
CA LEU A 101 -1.44 11.70 9.88
C LEU A 101 -1.41 10.20 9.62
N SER A 102 -1.06 9.79 8.40
CA SER A 102 -0.94 8.40 7.98
C SER A 102 0.17 8.25 6.94
N PRO A 103 0.98 7.18 7.00
CA PRO A 103 1.98 6.91 5.98
C PRO A 103 1.35 6.62 4.61
N ALA A 104 2.13 6.79 3.56
CA ALA A 104 1.83 6.27 2.23
C ALA A 104 2.48 4.90 2.02
N TYR A 105 1.97 4.11 1.06
CA TYR A 105 2.53 2.81 0.71
C TYR A 105 2.77 2.71 -0.79
N VAL A 106 3.99 2.34 -1.15
CA VAL A 106 4.44 2.21 -2.54
C VAL A 106 4.84 0.76 -2.81
N ASP A 107 4.38 0.23 -3.93
CA ASP A 107 4.84 -1.06 -4.44
C ASP A 107 6.22 -0.89 -5.09
N GLU A 108 7.27 -1.47 -4.55
CA GLU A 108 8.60 -1.39 -5.18
C GLU A 108 8.65 -2.06 -6.55
N LEU A 109 7.80 -3.08 -6.79
CA LEU A 109 7.81 -3.79 -8.07
C LEU A 109 7.33 -2.90 -9.21
N THR A 110 6.41 -1.98 -8.92
CA THR A 110 5.76 -1.16 -9.94
C THR A 110 6.05 0.33 -9.81
N GLY A 111 6.62 0.76 -8.68
CA GLY A 111 6.82 2.16 -8.31
C GLY A 111 5.51 2.91 -8.01
N LYS A 112 4.37 2.22 -7.96
CA LYS A 112 3.05 2.85 -7.81
C LYS A 112 2.66 2.98 -6.36
N VAL A 113 2.01 4.10 -6.03
CA VAL A 113 1.32 4.28 -4.76
C VAL A 113 0.13 3.32 -4.71
N ILE A 114 0.15 2.40 -3.75
CA ILE A 114 -0.97 1.50 -3.44
C ILE A 114 -1.99 2.22 -2.56
N LEU A 115 -1.48 2.94 -1.55
CA LEU A 115 -2.29 3.71 -0.63
C LEU A 115 -1.61 5.07 -0.41
N ALA A 116 -2.32 6.14 -0.75
CA ALA A 116 -1.82 7.50 -0.53
C ALA A 116 -1.80 7.81 0.96
N GLY A 117 -0.72 8.43 1.43
CA GLY A 117 -0.62 8.89 2.80
C GLY A 117 -1.46 10.14 3.03
N GLN A 118 -1.58 10.55 4.28
CA GLN A 118 -2.33 11.73 4.67
C GLN A 118 -1.44 12.69 5.44
N LEU A 119 -1.42 13.93 4.97
CA LEU A 119 -0.76 15.05 5.64
C LEU A 119 -1.81 16.08 6.05
N ARG A 120 -1.52 16.82 7.12
CA ARG A 120 -2.32 17.96 7.56
C ARG A 120 -1.46 19.21 7.65
N ARG A 121 -1.97 20.32 7.13
CA ARG A 121 -1.36 21.63 7.36
C ARG A 121 -1.54 22.05 8.80
N VAL A 122 -0.45 22.36 9.48
CA VAL A 122 -0.43 22.87 10.86
C VAL A 122 0.34 24.18 10.93
N ALA A 123 -0.01 25.00 11.92
CA ALA A 123 0.78 26.17 12.25
C ALA A 123 2.20 25.69 12.54
N GLY A 124 3.19 26.31 11.89
CA GLY A 124 4.58 25.98 12.16
C GLY A 124 4.89 26.20 13.64
N PRO A 125 5.92 25.53 14.18
CA PRO A 125 6.36 25.80 15.54
C PRO A 125 6.60 27.29 15.63
N SER A 126 5.75 27.98 16.39
CA SER A 126 5.87 29.40 16.59
C SER A 126 7.27 29.66 17.13
N GLY A 127 8.10 30.32 16.32
CA GLY A 127 9.22 31.06 16.86
C GLY A 127 8.65 31.88 18.01
N VAL A 128 9.23 31.68 19.19
CA VAL A 128 8.93 32.39 20.43
C VAL A 128 8.48 33.81 20.09
N ASN A 129 7.18 34.10 20.23
CA ASN A 129 6.72 35.48 20.36
C ASN A 129 7.30 35.95 21.68
N MET A 130 8.53 36.46 21.62
CA MET A 130 9.09 37.26 22.70
C MET A 130 8.14 38.44 22.81
N GLY A 131 7.45 38.52 23.94
CA GLY A 131 6.57 39.65 24.22
C GLY A 131 7.37 40.93 24.12
N GLU A 132 6.97 41.79 23.20
CA GLU A 132 7.29 43.22 23.31
C GLU A 132 6.07 43.87 23.96
N GLU A 133 6.12 43.91 25.30
CA GLU A 133 5.50 45.00 26.04
C GLU A 133 6.29 46.28 25.73
N ALA A 134 5.61 47.27 25.16
CA ALA A 134 5.93 48.69 25.31
C ALA A 134 4.67 49.53 25.06
#